data_AF-A0A381EGY7-F1
#
_entry.id   AF-A0A381EGY7-F1
#
_cell.length_a   1.000
_cell.length_b   1.000
_cell.length_c   1.000
_cell.angle_alpha   90.00
_cell.angle_beta   90.00
_cell.angle_gamma   90.00
#
_symmetry.space_group_name_H-M   'P 1'
#
loop_
_entity.id
_entity.type
_entity.pdbx_description
1 polymer ?
#
loop_
_entity_poly.entity_id
_entity_poly.type
_entity_poly.pdbx_seq_one_letter_code
_entity_poly.pdbx_strand_id
1 'polypeptide(L)'
;MLGTRIVLDEEKIIKEGVYCLKELYAYLDGVAKEAHMIKQDKFTYFCQGDENDLASLGIFTNNNVVFNEAITKNLKEWVWLKDNIPYLDVIEEAKKEKDGIWN
;
A
#
# COMPACT_ATOMS: atom_id res chain seq x y z
N MET A 1 5.70 4.87 15.94
CA MET A 1 4.66 4.05 15.29
C MET A 1 4.86 4.08 13.80
N LEU A 2 4.95 2.91 13.16
CA LEU A 2 5.07 2.81 11.70
C LEU A 2 3.71 2.65 11.03
N GLY A 3 3.64 2.96 9.74
CA GLY A 3 2.45 2.74 8.92
C GLY A 3 2.71 2.97 7.43
N THR A 4 1.65 2.94 6.64
CA THR A 4 1.70 3.25 5.22
C THR A 4 0.45 4.00 4.79
N ARG A 5 0.63 4.91 3.81
CA ARG A 5 -0.45 5.56 3.09
C ARG A 5 -0.36 5.16 1.63
N ILE A 6 -1.47 4.70 1.07
CA ILE A 6 -1.57 4.20 -0.30
C ILE A 6 -2.83 4.79 -0.96
N VAL A 7 -2.62 5.53 -2.06
CA VAL A 7 -3.68 6.21 -2.80
C VAL A 7 -3.71 5.72 -4.23
N LEU A 8 -4.82 5.09 -4.62
CA LEU A 8 -5.05 4.63 -5.98
C LEU A 8 -5.49 5.81 -6.87
N ASP A 9 -5.20 5.72 -8.16
CA ASP A 9 -5.76 6.59 -9.20
C ASP A 9 -7.20 6.19 -9.50
N GLU A 10 -8.12 6.56 -8.61
CA GLU A 10 -9.54 6.19 -8.69
C GLU A 10 -10.18 6.67 -10.00
N GLU A 11 -9.81 7.87 -10.48
CA GLU A 11 -10.32 8.42 -11.74
C GLU A 11 -9.89 7.58 -12.93
N LYS A 12 -8.61 7.19 -12.99
CA LYS A 12 -8.10 6.29 -14.03
C LYS A 12 -8.79 4.93 -13.97
N ILE A 13 -8.89 4.32 -12.78
CA ILE A 13 -9.52 3.01 -12.60
C ILE A 13 -10.97 3.03 -13.09
N ILE A 14 -11.74 4.06 -12.70
CA ILE A 14 -13.14 4.21 -13.10
C ILE A 14 -13.26 4.45 -14.61
N LYS A 15 -12.38 5.29 -15.18
CA LYS A 15 -12.40 5.63 -16.61
C LYS A 15 -12.05 4.42 -17.50
N GLU A 16 -11.03 3.65 -17.12
CA GLU A 16 -10.58 2.49 -17.89
C GLU A 16 -11.53 1.31 -17.74
N GLY A 17 -12.17 1.16 -16.57
CA GLY A 17 -13.14 0.09 -16.32
C GLY A 17 -12.55 -1.33 -16.31
N VAL A 18 -11.22 -1.46 -16.34
CA VAL A 18 -10.51 -2.75 -16.35
C VAL A 18 -10.53 -3.41 -14.96
N TYR A 19 -10.47 -2.61 -13.90
CA TYR A 19 -10.44 -3.09 -12.51
C TYR A 19 -11.59 -2.51 -11.69
N CYS A 20 -12.08 -3.28 -10.72
CA CYS A 20 -13.10 -2.83 -9.78
C CYS A 20 -12.44 -2.11 -8.60
N LEU A 21 -12.68 -0.79 -8.47
CA LEU A 21 -12.10 0.02 -7.40
C LEU A 21 -12.39 -0.54 -5.99
N LYS A 22 -13.62 -1.03 -5.79
CA LYS A 22 -14.04 -1.62 -4.51
C LYS A 22 -13.25 -2.89 -4.18
N GLU A 23 -12.96 -3.72 -5.17
CA GLU A 23 -12.19 -4.96 -4.96
C GLU A 23 -10.73 -4.67 -4.67
N LEU A 24 -10.13 -3.65 -5.30
CA LEU A 24 -8.76 -3.23 -5.00
C LEU A 24 -8.61 -2.74 -3.56
N TYR A 25 -9.56 -1.93 -3.07
CA TYR A 25 -9.54 -1.52 -1.64
C TYR A 25 -9.82 -2.70 -0.70
N ALA A 26 -10.73 -3.62 -1.07
CA ALA A 26 -10.97 -4.81 -0.28
C ALA A 26 -9.74 -5.72 -0.19
N TYR A 27 -8.95 -5.81 -1.28
CA TYR A 27 -7.66 -6.50 -1.27
C TYR A 27 -6.68 -5.84 -0.30
N LEU A 28 -6.52 -4.51 -0.36
CA LEU A 28 -5.66 -3.77 0.58
C LEU A 28 -6.07 -4.01 2.04
N ASP A 29 -7.37 -3.97 2.34
CA ASP A 29 -7.90 -4.26 3.68
C ASP A 29 -7.60 -5.71 4.12
N GLY A 30 -7.69 -6.67 3.19
CA GLY A 30 -7.35 -8.07 3.44
C GLY A 30 -5.88 -8.26 3.80
N VAL A 31 -4.98 -7.69 3.00
CA VAL A 31 -3.53 -7.75 3.26
C VAL A 31 -3.17 -7.04 4.56
N ALA A 32 -3.77 -5.88 4.85
CA ALA A 32 -3.57 -5.18 6.13
C ALA A 32 -3.93 -6.07 7.33
N LYS A 33 -5.04 -6.78 7.24
CA LYS A 33 -5.48 -7.71 8.29
C LYS A 33 -4.50 -8.87 8.46
N GLU A 34 -4.01 -9.46 7.36
CA GLU A 34 -3.00 -10.54 7.40
C GLU A 34 -1.66 -10.06 7.96
N ALA A 35 -1.29 -8.82 7.68
CA ALA A 35 -0.09 -8.17 8.22
C ALA A 35 -0.25 -7.69 9.68
N HIS A 36 -1.41 -7.91 10.31
CA HIS A 36 -1.77 -7.41 11.64
C HIS A 36 -1.75 -5.87 11.78
N MET A 37 -1.96 -5.16 10.66
CA MET A 37 -2.07 -3.71 10.62
C MET A 37 -3.51 -3.24 10.88
N ILE A 38 -3.65 -2.02 11.39
CA ILE A 38 -4.91 -1.39 11.73
C ILE A 38 -5.23 -0.35 10.66
N LYS A 39 -6.40 -0.48 10.03
CA LYS A 39 -6.91 0.53 9.12
C LYS A 39 -7.35 1.78 9.89
N GLN A 40 -6.75 2.92 9.59
CA GLN A 40 -7.11 4.21 10.18
C GLN A 40 -8.20 4.90 9.37
N ASP A 41 -8.01 4.93 8.05
CA ASP A 41 -8.96 5.53 7.10
C ASP A 41 -8.90 4.76 5.76
N LYS A 42 -9.51 5.31 4.71
CA LYS A 42 -9.54 4.67 3.38
C LYS A 42 -8.15 4.37 2.81
N PHE A 43 -7.15 5.21 3.11
CA PHE A 43 -5.84 5.19 2.48
C PHE A 43 -4.70 4.82 3.44
N THR A 44 -4.94 4.93 4.75
CA THR A 44 -3.89 4.83 5.76
C THR A 44 -4.08 3.63 6.68
N TYR A 45 -2.98 2.89 6.88
CA TYR A 45 -2.87 1.75 7.77
C TYR A 45 -1.68 1.95 8.71
N PHE A 46 -1.86 1.68 9.99
CA PHE A 46 -0.80 1.73 11.00
C PHE A 46 -0.48 0.35 11.54
N CYS A 47 0.77 0.16 11.94
CA CYS A 47 1.18 -0.98 12.72
C CYS A 47 0.71 -0.83 14.18
N GLN A 48 0.87 -1.86 15.00
CA GLN A 48 0.36 -1.87 16.38
C GLN A 48 1.15 -0.97 17.33
N GLY A 49 2.33 -0.49 16.91
CA GLY A 49 3.24 0.28 17.74
C GLY A 49 4.13 -0.61 18.61
N ASP A 50 4.37 -1.85 18.19
CA ASP A 50 5.16 -2.84 18.92
C ASP A 50 6.46 -3.19 18.19
N GLU A 51 7.20 -4.18 18.71
CA GLU A 51 8.48 -4.61 18.13
C GLU A 51 8.35 -5.23 16.73
N ASN A 52 7.13 -5.60 16.30
CA ASN A 52 6.85 -6.21 15.01
C ASN A 52 6.47 -5.19 13.93
N ASP A 53 6.41 -3.89 14.26
CA ASP A 53 5.97 -2.82 13.34
C ASP A 53 6.64 -2.92 11.94
N LEU A 54 7.97 -3.09 11.89
CA LEU A 54 8.68 -3.18 10.61
C LEU A 54 8.35 -4.47 9.84
N ALA A 55 8.15 -5.58 10.55
CA ALA A 55 7.78 -6.85 9.94
C ALA A 55 6.36 -6.79 9.36
N SER A 56 5.40 -6.25 10.13
CA SER A 56 4.03 -5.99 9.66
C SER A 56 4.01 -5.11 8.43
N LEU A 57 4.76 -3.99 8.46
CA LEU A 57 4.86 -3.09 7.32
C LEU A 57 5.41 -3.81 6.08
N GLY A 58 6.52 -4.55 6.23
CA GLY A 58 7.13 -5.33 5.15
C GLY A 58 6.22 -6.42 4.57
N ILE A 59 5.44 -7.10 5.42
CA ILE A 59 4.45 -8.08 4.97
C ILE A 59 3.39 -7.41 4.09
N PHE A 60 2.87 -6.25 4.49
CA PHE A 60 1.91 -5.52 3.68
C PHE A 60 2.53 -5.08 2.35
N THR A 61 3.71 -4.48 2.39
CA THR A 61 4.28 -3.76 1.26
C THR A 61 5.04 -4.70 0.33
N ASN A 62 6.18 -5.22 0.79
CA ASN A 62 7.18 -5.90 -0.02
C ASN A 62 6.79 -7.35 -0.32
N ASN A 63 6.00 -7.98 0.54
CA ASN A 63 5.63 -9.38 0.34
C ASN A 63 4.29 -9.55 -0.40
N ASN A 64 3.44 -8.53 -0.42
CA ASN A 64 2.07 -8.63 -0.94
C ASN A 64 1.73 -7.52 -1.95
N VAL A 65 1.53 -6.28 -1.49
CA VAL A 65 0.92 -5.24 -2.33
C VAL A 65 1.79 -4.87 -3.53
N VAL A 66 3.12 -4.90 -3.40
CA VAL A 66 4.05 -4.53 -4.50
C VAL A 66 3.95 -5.50 -5.70
N PHE A 67 3.48 -6.72 -5.49
CA PHE A 67 3.31 -7.72 -6.55
C PHE A 67 1.92 -7.72 -7.18
N ASN A 68 0.98 -6.90 -6.67
CA ASN A 68 -0.34 -6.77 -7.27
C ASN A 68 -0.31 -5.74 -8.41
N GLU A 69 -0.27 -6.22 -9.66
CA GLU A 69 -0.16 -5.34 -10.83
C GLU A 69 -1.30 -4.35 -10.97
N ALA A 70 -2.51 -4.72 -10.54
CA ALA A 70 -3.68 -3.84 -10.64
C ALA A 70 -3.52 -2.63 -9.73
N ILE A 71 -2.82 -2.81 -8.60
CA ILE A 71 -2.46 -1.74 -7.68
C ILE A 71 -1.28 -0.96 -8.25
N THR A 72 -0.14 -1.59 -8.53
CA THR A 72 1.09 -0.87 -8.91
C THR A 72 0.95 -0.05 -10.20
N LYS A 73 0.07 -0.46 -11.12
CA LYS A 73 -0.27 0.30 -12.34
C LYS A 73 -1.18 1.52 -12.09
N ASN A 74 -1.82 1.61 -10.93
CA ASN A 74 -2.86 2.59 -10.63
C ASN A 74 -2.61 3.30 -9.29
N LEU A 75 -1.36 3.64 -8.98
CA LEU A 75 -1.01 4.45 -7.80
C LEU A 75 -0.82 5.92 -8.14
N LYS A 76 -1.36 6.81 -7.29
CA LYS A 76 -0.98 8.23 -7.21
C LYS A 76 0.07 8.49 -6.13
N GLU A 77 0.00 7.73 -5.03
CA GLU A 77 0.87 7.90 -3.88
C GLU A 77 1.03 6.55 -3.17
N TRP A 78 2.26 6.22 -2.77
CA TRP A 78 2.48 5.15 -1.81
C TRP A 78 3.71 5.45 -0.96
N VAL A 79 3.51 5.71 0.33
CA VAL A 79 4.57 6.09 1.26
C VAL A 79 4.53 5.25 2.53
N TRP A 80 5.70 5.05 3.15
CA TRP A 80 5.78 4.63 4.55
C TRP A 80 5.75 5.84 5.46
N LEU A 81 5.12 5.65 6.62
CA LEU A 81 4.89 6.66 7.63
C LEU A 81 5.64 6.30 8.92
N LYS A 82 6.28 7.29 9.53
CA LYS A 82 6.81 7.21 10.88
C LYS A 82 6.18 8.33 11.69
N ASP A 83 5.44 7.96 12.72
CA ASP A 83 4.68 8.90 13.56
C ASP A 83 3.78 9.82 12.72
N ASN A 84 3.09 9.22 11.74
CA ASN A 84 2.19 9.87 10.78
C ASN A 84 2.88 10.85 9.80
N ILE A 85 4.21 10.83 9.70
CA ILE A 85 4.98 11.64 8.76
C ILE A 85 5.55 10.73 7.67
N PRO A 86 5.32 11.02 6.36
CA PRO A 86 5.97 10.30 5.27
C PRO A 86 7.49 10.37 5.38
N TYR A 87 8.17 9.23 5.27
CA TYR A 87 9.63 9.16 5.33
C TYR A 87 10.30 8.30 4.27
N LEU A 88 9.51 7.51 3.52
CA LEU A 88 9.99 6.70 2.39
C LEU A 88 8.92 6.65 1.31
N ASP A 89 9.31 6.93 0.07
CA ASP A 89 8.47 6.76 -1.11
C ASP A 89 8.61 5.31 -1.62
N VAL A 90 7.54 4.54 -1.48
CA VAL A 90 7.55 3.11 -1.83
C VAL A 90 7.63 2.90 -3.34
N ILE A 91 7.04 3.80 -4.12
CA ILE A 91 7.05 3.72 -5.58
C ILE A 91 8.48 3.94 -6.08
N GLU A 92 9.16 4.97 -5.59
CA GLU A 92 10.55 5.24 -5.98
C GLU A 92 11.49 4.11 -5.57
N GLU A 93 11.39 3.61 -4.34
CA GLU A 93 12.25 2.52 -3.86
C GLU A 93 11.99 1.21 -4.63
N ALA A 94 10.73 0.81 -4.81
CA ALA A 94 10.43 -0.42 -5.51
C ALA A 94 10.82 -0.37 -7.01
N LYS A 95 10.75 0.81 -7.65
CA LYS A 95 11.29 1.00 -9.01
C LYS A 95 12.82 0.83 -9.08
N LYS A 96 13.56 1.26 -8.05
CA LYS A 96 15.03 1.07 -7.98
C LYS A 96 15.38 -0.41 -7.84
N GLU A 97 14.67 -1.13 -7.00
CA GLU A 97 14.84 -2.57 -6.75
C GLU A 97 14.27 -3.45 -7.88
N LYS A 98 13.51 -2.86 -8.81
CA LYS A 98 12.80 -3.55 -9.90
C LYS A 98 11.72 -4.52 -9.40
N ASP A 99 11.15 -4.22 -8.24
CA ASP A 99 10.02 -4.96 -7.68
C ASP A 99 8.70 -4.39 -8.19
N GLY A 100 7.74 -5.25 -8.54
CA GLY A 100 6.42 -4.83 -9.02
C GLY A 100 6.37 -4.43 -10.51
N ILE A 101 5.16 -4.20 -11.02
CA ILE A 101 4.92 -3.80 -12.41
C ILE A 101 4.43 -2.36 -12.45
N TRP A 102 5.29 -1.46 -12.90
CA TRP A 102 5.02 -0.03 -12.94
C TRP A 102 4.66 0.42 -14.36
N ASN A 103 3.83 1.47 -14.45
CA ASN A 103 3.59 2.22 -15.68
C ASN A 103 4.56 3.40 -15.82
#